data_AF-A0A839EWH6-F1
#
_entry.id   AF-A0A839EWH6-F1
#
_cell.length_a   1.000
_cell.length_b   1.000
_cell.length_c   1.000
_cell.angle_alpha   90.00
_cell.angle_beta   90.00
_cell.angle_gamma   90.00
#
_symmetry.space_group_name_H-M   'P 1'
#
loop_
_entity.id
_entity.type
_entity.pdbx_description
1 polymer ?
#
loop_
_entity_poly.entity_id
_entity_poly.type
_entity_poly.pdbx_seq_one_letter_code
_entity_poly.pdbx_strand_id
1 'polypeptide(L)'
;MSEPGAQAIQTAILRALAERGQSAVAAETGISDTRVSRWKSCAPDGGGLDILETARVLSALGLTVVPLDPDGMVVVPVSTHSALHVLLRDYADTMLSGKGRPECK
;
A
#
# COMPACT_ATOMS: atom_id res chain seq x y z
N MET A 1 4.13 -14.72 -15.47
CA MET A 1 2.76 -14.75 -14.92
C MET A 1 2.76 -13.82 -13.73
N SER A 2 2.15 -12.63 -13.82
CA SER A 2 2.14 -11.68 -12.69
C SER A 2 1.27 -12.26 -11.58
N GLU A 3 1.81 -12.34 -10.37
CA GLU A 3 1.07 -12.84 -9.21
C GLU A 3 -0.21 -12.01 -9.02
N PRO A 4 -1.36 -12.65 -8.73
CA PRO A 4 -2.64 -11.96 -8.59
C PRO A 4 -2.58 -10.80 -7.56
N GLY A 5 -1.71 -10.90 -6.54
CA GLY A 5 -1.43 -9.81 -5.60
C GLY A 5 -0.76 -8.59 -6.25
N ALA A 6 0.24 -8.79 -7.12
CA ALA A 6 0.97 -7.70 -7.76
C ALA A 6 0.04 -6.83 -8.65
N GLN A 7 -0.89 -7.46 -9.37
CA GLN A 7 -1.84 -6.74 -10.21
C GLN A 7 -2.89 -5.95 -9.39
N ALA A 8 -3.32 -6.50 -8.24
CA ALA A 8 -4.22 -5.81 -7.32
C ALA A 8 -3.54 -4.59 -6.67
N ILE A 9 -2.29 -4.74 -6.24
CA ILE A 9 -1.44 -3.66 -5.69
C ILE A 9 -1.26 -2.55 -6.72
N GLN A 10 -0.88 -2.91 -7.95
CA GLN A 10 -0.72 -1.94 -9.03
C GLN A 10 -2.03 -1.17 -9.28
N THR A 11 -3.16 -1.87 -9.34
CA THR A 11 -4.48 -1.25 -9.54
C THR A 11 -4.83 -0.26 -8.43
N ALA A 12 -4.57 -0.62 -7.16
CA ALA A 12 -4.81 0.26 -6.03
C ALA A 12 -3.95 1.54 -6.08
N ILE A 13 -2.65 1.40 -6.41
CA ILE A 13 -1.72 2.51 -6.57
C ILE A 13 -2.17 3.45 -7.69
N LEU A 14 -2.51 2.89 -8.86
CA LEU A 14 -2.95 3.67 -10.03
C LEU A 14 -4.26 4.41 -9.76
N ARG A 15 -5.18 3.80 -9.03
CA ARG A 15 -6.43 4.43 -8.61
C ARG A 15 -6.18 5.62 -7.68
N ALA A 16 -5.37 5.44 -6.64
CA ALA A 16 -5.02 6.52 -5.72
C ALA A 16 -4.32 7.69 -6.45
N LEU A 17 -3.45 7.36 -7.41
CA LEU A 17 -2.78 8.36 -8.25
C LEU A 17 -3.78 9.12 -9.14
N ALA A 18 -4.79 8.45 -9.69
CA ALA A 18 -5.83 9.09 -10.49
C ALA A 18 -6.75 9.99 -9.64
N GLU A 19 -7.09 9.57 -8.42
CA GLU A 19 -7.91 10.35 -7.48
C GLU A 19 -7.20 11.62 -7.00
N ARG A 20 -5.90 11.53 -6.71
CA ARG A 20 -5.10 12.68 -6.23
C ARG A 20 -4.59 13.59 -7.35
N GLY A 21 -4.33 13.03 -8.53
CA GLY A 21 -3.74 13.70 -9.66
C GLY A 21 -2.21 13.62 -9.70
N GLN A 22 -1.68 13.29 -10.88
CA GLN A 22 -0.24 13.07 -11.11
C GLN A 22 0.61 14.28 -10.76
N SER A 23 0.21 15.47 -11.20
CA SER A 23 1.01 16.69 -11.00
C SER A 23 1.07 17.14 -9.54
N ALA A 24 0.04 16.85 -8.74
CA ALA A 24 0.06 17.11 -7.30
C ALA A 24 1.07 16.19 -6.59
N VAL A 25 1.09 14.90 -6.95
CA VAL A 25 2.06 13.94 -6.42
C VAL A 25 3.48 14.28 -6.85
N ALA A 26 3.68 14.66 -8.11
CA ALA A 26 4.97 15.11 -8.63
C ALA A 26 5.52 16.31 -7.84
N ALA A 27 4.68 17.33 -7.60
CA ALA A 27 5.06 18.51 -6.83
C ALA A 27 5.46 18.18 -5.38
N GLU A 28 4.71 17.31 -4.72
CA GLU A 28 4.97 16.93 -3.32
C GLU A 28 6.21 16.06 -3.14
N THR A 29 6.48 15.17 -4.10
CA THR A 29 7.61 14.24 -4.04
C THR A 29 8.90 14.82 -4.58
N GLY A 30 8.83 15.95 -5.29
CA GLY A 30 9.95 16.53 -6.03
C GLY A 30 10.36 15.72 -7.26
N ILE A 31 9.52 14.78 -7.70
CA ILE A 31 9.76 13.92 -8.87
C ILE A 31 9.08 14.57 -10.08
N SER A 32 9.74 14.60 -11.23
CA SER A 32 9.14 15.20 -12.42
C SER A 32 7.92 14.40 -12.92
N ASP A 33 6.92 15.12 -13.41
CA ASP A 33 5.65 14.56 -13.92
C ASP A 33 5.90 13.49 -15.02
N THR A 34 6.88 13.73 -15.89
CA THR A 34 7.32 12.77 -16.92
C THR A 34 7.83 11.46 -16.33
N ARG A 35 8.57 11.50 -15.21
CA ARG A 35 9.08 10.29 -14.54
C ARG A 35 7.96 9.52 -13.86
N VAL A 36 7.05 10.21 -13.17
CA VAL A 36 5.85 9.59 -12.61
C VAL A 36 5.01 8.94 -13.71
N SER A 37 4.85 9.60 -14.86
CA SER A 37 4.12 9.06 -16.01
C SER A 37 4.79 7.79 -16.59
N ARG A 38 6.12 7.75 -16.68
CA ARG A 38 6.83 6.56 -17.19
C ARG A 38 6.71 5.38 -16.24
N TRP A 39 6.85 5.64 -14.94
CA TRP A 39 6.67 4.64 -13.90
C TRP A 39 5.24 4.05 -13.90
N LYS A 40 4.22 4.90 -14.03
CA LYS A 40 2.82 4.49 -14.18
C LYS A 40 2.60 3.50 -15.33
N SER A 41 3.28 3.73 -16.44
CA SER A 41 3.10 2.94 -17.68
C SER A 41 3.85 1.61 -17.68
N CYS A 42 4.65 1.30 -16.65
CA CYS A 42 5.46 0.08 -16.56
C CYS A 42 6.21 -0.25 -17.87
N ALA A 43 6.71 0.78 -18.56
CA ALA A 43 7.38 0.60 -19.84
C ALA A 43 8.67 -0.25 -19.64
N PRO A 44 8.89 -1.29 -20.44
CA PRO A 44 10.01 -2.24 -20.28
C PRO A 44 11.40 -1.59 -20.44
N ASP A 45 11.44 -0.39 -21.00
CA ASP A 45 12.60 0.38 -21.43
C ASP A 45 13.18 1.34 -20.36
N GLY A 46 12.92 1.07 -19.08
CA GLY A 46 13.84 1.50 -18.01
C GLY A 46 13.69 2.94 -17.49
N GLY A 47 12.48 3.49 -17.55
CA GLY A 47 12.16 4.82 -16.99
C GLY A 47 11.58 4.81 -15.57
N GLY A 48 11.80 3.74 -14.81
CA GLY A 48 11.20 3.53 -13.49
C GLY A 48 11.67 4.52 -12.43
N LEU A 49 10.87 4.65 -11.37
CA LEU A 49 11.32 5.26 -10.12
C LEU A 49 12.22 4.27 -9.38
N ASP A 50 13.26 4.77 -8.72
CA ASP A 50 14.00 3.95 -7.77
C ASP A 50 13.14 3.64 -6.54
N ILE A 51 13.66 2.83 -5.61
CA ILE A 51 12.90 2.38 -4.45
C ILE A 51 12.56 3.53 -3.49
N LEU A 52 13.42 4.54 -3.35
CA LEU A 52 13.18 5.70 -2.50
C LEU A 52 12.15 6.63 -3.12
N GLU A 53 12.24 6.85 -4.42
CA GLU A 53 11.26 7.61 -5.20
C GLU A 53 9.89 6.92 -5.17
N THR A 54 9.86 5.60 -5.30
CA THR A 54 8.63 4.80 -5.17
C THR A 54 8.04 4.95 -3.77
N ALA A 55 8.85 4.85 -2.71
CA ALA A 55 8.40 5.03 -1.34
C ALA A 55 7.85 6.45 -1.09
N ARG A 56 8.47 7.48 -1.67
CA ARG A 56 7.95 8.87 -1.61
C ARG A 56 6.60 8.99 -2.29
N VAL A 57 6.42 8.40 -3.47
CA VAL A 57 5.13 8.39 -4.17
C VAL A 57 4.06 7.68 -3.35
N LEU A 58 4.36 6.51 -2.79
CA LEU A 58 3.41 5.78 -1.94
C LEU A 58 3.04 6.58 -0.69
N SER A 59 4.02 7.19 -0.03
CA SER A 59 3.81 8.07 1.12
C SER A 59 2.93 9.28 0.76
N ALA A 60 3.21 9.92 -0.37
CA ALA A 60 2.43 11.04 -0.88
C ALA A 60 0.97 10.62 -1.16
N LEU A 61 0.77 9.42 -1.70
CA LEU A 61 -0.57 8.84 -1.91
C LEU A 61 -1.25 8.40 -0.60
N GLY A 62 -0.58 8.51 0.55
CA GLY A 62 -1.11 8.02 1.83
C GLY A 62 -1.27 6.50 1.86
N LEU A 63 -0.47 5.78 1.09
CA LEU A 63 -0.51 4.32 0.96
C LEU A 63 0.64 3.69 1.75
N THR A 64 0.35 2.55 2.37
CA THR A 64 1.36 1.65 2.92
C THR A 64 1.17 0.25 2.37
N VAL A 65 2.30 -0.44 2.14
CA VAL A 65 2.30 -1.84 1.71
C VAL A 65 2.49 -2.68 2.94
N VAL A 66 1.48 -3.48 3.29
CA VAL A 66 1.52 -4.37 4.43
C VAL A 66 1.77 -5.79 3.93
N PRO A 67 2.82 -6.48 4.41
CA PRO A 67 2.94 -7.91 4.21
C PRO A 67 1.86 -8.61 5.06
N LEU A 68 0.97 -9.34 4.41
CA LEU A 68 0.23 -10.43 5.05
C LEU A 68 1.04 -11.72 4.81
N ASP A 69 1.04 -12.62 5.80
CA ASP A 69 1.69 -13.95 5.75
C ASP A 69 1.62 -14.66 4.37
N PRO A 70 2.56 -15.59 4.08
CA PRO A 70 3.67 -15.47 3.11
C PRO A 70 3.31 -15.29 1.62
N ASP A 71 2.04 -15.10 1.27
CA ASP A 71 1.57 -15.07 -0.13
C ASP A 71 0.67 -13.85 -0.45
N GLY A 72 0.48 -12.90 0.48
CA GLY A 72 -0.44 -11.77 0.28
C GLY A 72 0.16 -10.41 0.61
N MET A 73 0.20 -9.48 -0.34
CA MET A 73 0.41 -8.07 -0.06
C MET A 73 -0.86 -7.29 -0.36
N VAL A 74 -1.28 -6.42 0.57
CA VAL A 74 -2.47 -5.56 0.41
C VAL A 74 -2.05 -4.10 0.61
N VAL A 75 -2.57 -3.23 -0.26
CA VAL A 75 -2.39 -1.77 -0.16
C VAL A 75 -3.59 -1.19 0.55
N VAL A 76 -3.35 -0.48 1.65
CA VAL A 76 -4.39 0.20 2.43
C VAL A 76 -4.02 1.66 2.66
N PRO A 77 -5.01 2.57 2.84
CA PRO A 77 -4.75 3.91 3.33
C PRO A 77 -4.05 3.87 4.70
N VAL A 78 -3.14 4.81 4.97
CA VAL A 78 -2.40 4.89 6.25
C VAL A 78 -3.36 5.00 7.46
N SER A 79 -4.46 5.73 7.33
CA SER A 79 -5.50 5.80 8.36
C SER A 79 -6.10 4.43 8.69
N THR A 80 -6.32 3.61 7.66
CA THR A 80 -6.80 2.23 7.78
C THR A 80 -5.71 1.30 8.34
N HIS A 81 -4.44 1.54 8.01
CA HIS A 81 -3.32 0.77 8.57
C HIS A 81 -3.22 0.95 10.09
N SER A 82 -3.33 2.18 10.60
CA SER A 82 -3.34 2.41 12.05
C SER A 82 -4.51 1.68 12.74
N ALA A 83 -5.70 1.68 12.13
CA ALA A 83 -6.85 0.94 12.64
C ALA A 83 -6.63 -0.58 12.59
N LEU A 84 -6.06 -1.10 11.50
CA LEU A 84 -5.70 -2.52 11.37
C LEU A 84 -4.66 -2.94 12.39
N HIS A 85 -3.67 -2.09 12.68
CA HIS A 85 -2.62 -2.40 13.67
C HIS A 85 -3.18 -2.43 15.10
N VAL A 86 -4.16 -1.58 15.41
CA VAL A 86 -4.88 -1.61 16.69
C VAL A 86 -5.74 -2.86 16.80
N LEU A 87 -6.50 -3.21 15.75
CA LEU A 87 -7.36 -4.40 15.72
C LEU A 87 -6.56 -5.71 15.72
N LEU A 88 -5.44 -5.78 14.99
CA LEU A 88 -4.55 -6.93 14.99
C LEU A 88 -3.83 -7.08 16.33
N ARG A 89 -3.44 -5.98 16.97
CA ARG A 89 -2.88 -6.00 18.32
C ARG A 89 -3.93 -6.50 19.33
N ASP A 90 -5.15 -6.00 19.26
CA ASP A 90 -6.26 -6.42 20.13
C ASP A 90 -6.63 -7.89 19.90
N TYR A 91 -6.66 -8.35 18.65
CA TYR A 91 -6.87 -9.75 18.29
C TYR A 91 -5.72 -10.66 18.76
N ALA A 92 -4.46 -10.23 18.58
CA ALA A 92 -3.30 -10.96 19.06
C ALA A 92 -3.25 -11.01 20.60
N ASP A 93 -3.54 -9.91 21.29
CA ASP A 93 -3.68 -9.88 22.74
C ASP A 93 -4.82 -10.80 23.20
N THR A 94 -5.96 -10.81 22.52
CA THR A 94 -7.11 -11.68 22.86
C THR A 94 -6.78 -13.16 22.64
N MET A 95 -6.06 -13.50 21.57
CA MET A 95 -5.66 -14.88 21.25
C MET A 95 -4.49 -15.38 22.11
N LEU A 96 -3.59 -14.50 22.54
CA LEU A 96 -2.45 -14.83 23.41
C LEU A 96 -2.80 -14.79 24.91
N SER A 97 -3.83 -14.03 25.31
CA SER A 97 -4.24 -13.85 26.72
C SER A 97 -5.17 -14.97 27.23
N GLY A 98 -5.66 -15.87 26.38
CA GLY A 98 -6.36 -17.10 26.83
C GLY A 98 -7.63 -16.87 27.67
N LYS A 99 -8.23 -15.67 27.64
CA LYS A 99 -9.50 -15.35 28.30
C LYS A 99 -10.56 -15.04 27.26
N GLY A 100 -11.23 -16.08 26.78
CA GLY A 100 -12.31 -15.88 25.81
C GLY A 100 -13.01 -17.15 25.35
N ARG A 101 -13.25 -18.12 26.23
CA ARG A 101 -14.40 -19.01 26.00
C ARG A 101 -15.63 -18.27 26.54
N PRO A 102 -16.58 -17.83 25.70
CA PRO A 102 -17.90 -17.56 26.21
C PRO A 102 -18.47 -18.89 26.70
N GLU A 103 -18.66 -19.01 28.02
CA GLU A 103 -19.47 -20.08 28.57
C GLU A 103 -20.90 -19.88 28.05
N CYS A 104 -21.33 -20.73 27.12
CA CYS A 104 -22.74 -20.87 26.80
C CYS A 104 -23.45 -21.38 28.06
N LYS A 105 -24.27 -20.54 28.68
CA LYS A 105 -25.35 -20.95 29.56
C LYS A 105 -26.66 -20.94 28.80
#